data_AF-A0A257JH75-F1
#
_entry.id   AF-A0A257JH75-F1
#
_cell.length_a   1.000
_cell.length_b   1.000
_cell.length_c   1.000
_cell.angle_alpha   90.00
_cell.angle_beta   90.00
_cell.angle_gamma   90.00
#
_symmetry.space_group_name_H-M   'P 1'
#
loop_
_entity.id
_entity.type
_entity.pdbx_description
1 polymer ?
#
loop_
_entity_poly.entity_id
_entity_poly.type
_entity_poly.pdbx_seq_one_letter_code
_entity_poly.pdbx_strand_id
1 'polypeptide(L)'
;GAALVDQTIPADGRWGPLNTDAQTPLEFVLDAPGMAIAHIYRTPFQRSSSIVNLRPERAVAAADQDAAAIVTFTRPRAYFGIPRDVVLLDGQAAPGIPPGVAGVASSKLKLKDGVGRAVVGEFRSGVVADRIVGLAWPAKDRHVTVLELPE
;
A
#
# COMPACT_ATOMS: atom_id res chain seq x y z
N GLY A 1 1.51 -2.02 -17.43
CA GLY A 1 0.97 -1.36 -18.64
C GLY A 1 1.66 -0.01 -18.80
N ALA A 2 1.30 0.77 -19.83
CA ALA A 2 1.74 2.16 -19.90
C ALA A 2 1.09 2.97 -18.76
N ALA A 3 1.79 3.99 -18.25
CA ALA A 3 1.25 4.87 -17.24
C ALA A 3 0.09 5.69 -17.82
N LEU A 4 -1.02 5.81 -17.08
CA LEU A 4 -2.16 6.67 -17.47
C LEU A 4 -1.82 8.15 -17.27
N VAL A 5 -0.98 8.45 -16.28
CA VAL A 5 -0.43 9.77 -15.98
C VAL A 5 1.04 9.56 -15.61
N ASP A 6 1.93 10.34 -16.21
CA ASP A 6 3.34 10.45 -15.84
C ASP A 6 3.68 11.93 -15.72
N GLN A 7 4.03 12.38 -14.52
CA GLN A 7 4.18 13.80 -14.20
C GLN A 7 5.19 14.01 -13.07
N THR A 8 6.13 14.94 -13.27
CA THR A 8 6.91 15.51 -12.17
C THR A 8 6.05 16.52 -11.41
N ILE A 9 5.84 16.29 -10.12
CA ILE A 9 4.96 17.11 -9.30
C ILE A 9 5.65 18.44 -8.94
N PRO A 10 5.04 19.60 -9.27
CA PRO A 10 5.59 20.90 -8.93
C PRO A 10 5.40 21.21 -7.44
N ALA A 11 5.96 22.34 -6.99
CA ALA A 11 5.95 22.73 -5.57
C ALA A 11 4.54 22.93 -4.96
N ASP A 12 3.49 23.06 -5.78
CA ASP A 12 2.10 23.16 -5.30
C ASP A 12 1.46 21.81 -4.96
N GLY A 13 2.16 20.69 -5.25
CA GLY A 13 1.73 19.34 -4.93
C GLY A 13 0.58 18.79 -5.78
N ARG A 14 0.12 19.52 -6.80
CA ARG A 14 -0.99 19.09 -7.65
C ARG A 14 -0.53 18.08 -8.70
N TRP A 15 -1.35 17.06 -8.91
CA TRP A 15 -1.13 16.02 -9.90
C TRP A 15 -2.43 15.72 -10.68
N GLY A 16 -2.28 15.12 -11.86
CA GLY A 16 -3.41 14.77 -12.72
C GLY A 16 -3.71 15.85 -13.78
N PRO A 17 -4.91 15.82 -14.39
CA PRO A 17 -6.02 14.92 -14.09
C PRO A 17 -5.74 13.47 -14.46
N LEU A 18 -6.38 12.54 -13.73
CA LEU A 18 -6.42 11.12 -14.07
C LEU A 18 -7.86 10.75 -14.46
N ASN A 19 -8.02 10.22 -15.67
CA ASN A 19 -9.29 9.66 -16.12
C ASN A 19 -9.24 8.13 -16.00
N THR A 20 -10.16 7.57 -15.24
CA THR A 20 -10.33 6.13 -14.99
C THR A 20 -11.82 5.84 -14.77
N ASP A 21 -12.20 4.57 -14.72
CA ASP A 21 -13.53 4.14 -14.30
C ASP A 21 -13.54 3.60 -12.85
N ALA A 22 -14.74 3.30 -12.35
CA ALA A 22 -14.97 2.82 -10.99
C ALA A 22 -14.64 1.33 -10.77
N GLN A 23 -14.12 0.64 -11.79
CA GLN A 23 -13.81 -0.79 -11.76
C GLN A 23 -12.32 -1.06 -11.99
N THR A 24 -11.57 -0.09 -12.48
CA THR A 24 -10.15 -0.23 -12.82
C THR A 24 -9.29 -0.12 -11.56
N PRO A 25 -8.60 -1.19 -11.13
CA PRO A 25 -7.59 -1.09 -10.10
C PRO A 25 -6.39 -0.33 -10.64
N LEU A 26 -5.80 0.50 -9.79
CA LEU A 26 -4.69 1.37 -10.15
C LEU A 26 -3.48 1.12 -9.25
N GLU A 27 -2.31 1.28 -9.85
CA GLU A 27 -1.04 1.42 -9.15
C GLU A 27 -0.60 2.88 -9.23
N PHE A 28 -0.27 3.47 -8.09
CA PHE A 28 0.37 4.78 -8.01
C PHE A 28 1.84 4.57 -7.71
N VAL A 29 2.71 5.03 -8.60
CA VAL A 29 4.16 4.99 -8.41
C VAL A 29 4.63 6.38 -8.01
N LEU A 30 5.22 6.50 -6.82
CA LEU A 30 5.79 7.75 -6.32
C LEU A 30 7.30 7.62 -6.22
N ASP A 31 8.02 8.48 -6.94
CA ASP A 31 9.47 8.63 -6.81
C ASP A 31 9.77 10.05 -6.32
N ALA A 32 10.38 10.16 -5.13
CA ALA A 32 10.79 11.42 -4.54
C ALA A 32 12.26 11.33 -4.07
N PRO A 33 13.04 12.43 -4.18
CA PRO A 33 14.43 12.44 -3.75
C PRO A 33 14.61 12.04 -2.27
N GLY A 34 15.53 11.11 -2.01
CA GLY A 34 15.83 10.61 -0.66
C GLY A 34 14.79 9.67 -0.06
N MET A 35 13.76 9.31 -0.82
CA MET A 35 12.64 8.45 -0.40
C MET A 35 12.69 7.11 -1.15
N ALA A 36 11.87 6.15 -0.71
CA ALA A 36 11.67 4.91 -1.46
C ALA A 36 10.80 5.17 -2.71
N ILE A 37 10.94 4.34 -3.75
CA ILE A 37 9.97 4.28 -4.83
C ILE A 37 8.76 3.51 -4.30
N ALA A 38 7.65 4.20 -4.04
CA ALA A 38 6.45 3.58 -3.47
C ALA A 38 5.52 3.12 -4.60
N HIS A 39 5.16 1.84 -4.57
CA HIS A 39 4.11 1.25 -5.39
C HIS A 39 2.85 1.07 -4.54
N ILE A 40 1.90 1.98 -4.68
CA ILE A 40 0.69 2.03 -3.87
C ILE A 40 -0.47 1.43 -4.66
N TYR A 41 -1.05 0.37 -4.12
CA TYR A 41 -2.23 -0.31 -4.65
C TYR A 41 -3.41 -0.03 -3.73
N ARG A 42 -4.53 0.38 -4.32
CA ARG A 42 -5.79 0.68 -3.59
C ARG A 42 -6.99 0.18 -4.39
N THR A 43 -8.16 0.17 -3.74
CA THR A 43 -9.41 -0.15 -4.44
C THR A 43 -9.77 0.94 -5.48
N PRO A 44 -10.49 0.57 -6.56
CA PRO A 44 -10.94 1.54 -7.56
C PRO A 44 -11.79 2.67 -6.96
N PHE A 45 -11.64 3.88 -7.49
CA PHE A 45 -12.43 5.03 -7.05
C PHE A 45 -13.90 4.89 -7.45
N GLN A 46 -14.79 4.69 -6.48
CA GLN A 46 -16.23 4.55 -6.75
C GLN A 46 -16.90 5.84 -7.22
N ARG A 47 -16.26 7.00 -6.99
CA ARG A 47 -16.74 8.32 -7.39
C ARG A 47 -15.56 9.18 -7.81
N SER A 48 -15.84 10.20 -8.63
CA SER A 48 -14.87 11.25 -8.93
C SER A 48 -14.51 12.04 -7.68
N SER A 49 -13.25 12.43 -7.55
CA SER A 49 -12.77 13.34 -6.52
C SER A 49 -11.84 14.38 -7.14
N SER A 50 -11.86 15.60 -6.62
CA SER A 50 -10.86 16.63 -6.90
C SER A 50 -9.65 16.53 -5.97
N ILE A 51 -9.70 15.65 -4.96
CA ILE A 51 -8.67 15.50 -3.93
C ILE A 51 -8.37 14.01 -3.76
N VAL A 52 -7.13 13.63 -4.06
CA VAL A 52 -6.56 12.33 -3.73
C VAL A 52 -5.16 12.58 -3.16
N ASN A 53 -4.99 12.25 -1.88
CA ASN A 53 -3.72 12.40 -1.20
C ASN A 53 -2.84 11.17 -1.47
N LEU A 54 -1.60 11.42 -1.88
CA LEU A 54 -0.58 10.42 -2.08
C LEU A 54 0.63 10.81 -1.23
N ARG A 55 1.18 9.86 -0.48
CA ARG A 55 2.30 10.10 0.43
C ARG A 55 3.51 9.29 -0.02
N PRO A 56 4.67 9.93 -0.28
CA PRO A 56 5.91 9.22 -0.50
C PRO A 56 6.32 8.40 0.72
N GLU A 57 6.86 7.20 0.49
CA GLU A 57 7.31 6.31 1.55
C GLU A 57 8.76 6.57 1.95
N ARG A 58 9.06 6.39 3.23
CA ARG A 58 10.42 6.58 3.75
C ARG A 58 11.39 5.60 3.07
N ALA A 59 12.64 6.02 2.93
CA ALA A 59 13.71 5.13 2.46
C ALA A 59 13.76 3.82 3.26
N VAL A 60 14.13 2.74 2.58
CA VAL A 60 14.25 1.40 3.19
C VAL A 60 15.20 1.47 4.38
N ALA A 61 14.69 1.07 5.55
CA ALA A 61 15.46 1.09 6.79
C ALA A 61 16.63 0.10 6.73
N ALA A 62 17.71 0.40 7.44
CA ALA A 62 18.89 -0.49 7.50
C ALA A 62 18.53 -1.92 7.94
N ALA A 63 17.59 -2.06 8.88
CA ALA A 63 17.10 -3.33 9.39
C ALA A 63 16.26 -4.13 8.37
N ASP A 64 15.89 -3.54 7.24
CA ASP A 64 15.04 -4.13 6.20
C ASP A 64 15.82 -4.43 4.90
N GLN A 65 17.13 -4.15 4.86
CA GLN A 65 17.95 -4.33 3.65
C GLN A 65 18.15 -5.80 3.23
N ASP A 66 17.91 -6.74 4.15
CA ASP A 66 17.98 -8.17 3.92
C ASP A 66 16.68 -8.76 3.31
N ALA A 67 15.69 -7.92 3.04
CA ALA A 67 14.45 -8.31 2.37
C ALA A 67 14.64 -8.28 0.84
N ALA A 68 14.11 -9.30 0.15
CA ALA A 68 13.98 -9.26 -1.30
C ALA A 68 12.90 -8.24 -1.72
N ALA A 69 11.79 -8.18 -0.97
CA ALA A 69 10.72 -7.21 -1.14
C ALA A 69 10.10 -6.83 0.20
N ILE A 70 9.54 -5.61 0.27
CA ILE A 70 8.87 -5.07 1.46
C ILE A 70 7.44 -4.70 1.08
N VAL A 71 6.47 -5.27 1.79
CA VAL A 71 5.05 -4.99 1.60
C VAL A 71 4.45 -4.47 2.90
N THR A 72 3.81 -3.31 2.82
CA THR A 72 3.08 -2.71 3.95
C THR A 72 1.59 -2.75 3.65
N PHE A 73 0.81 -3.38 4.52
CA PHE A 73 -0.65 -3.28 4.50
C PHE A 73 -1.08 -2.21 5.49
N THR A 74 -1.80 -1.19 5.01
CA THR A 74 -2.10 0.01 5.79
C THR A 74 -3.58 0.37 5.76
N ARG A 75 -4.04 0.94 6.87
CA ARG A 75 -5.40 1.47 7.09
C ARG A 75 -5.29 2.93 7.50
N PRO A 76 -5.15 3.87 6.55
CA PRO A 76 -4.70 5.24 6.86
C PRO A 76 -5.55 6.02 7.87
N ARG A 77 -6.84 5.70 7.99
CA ARG A 77 -7.80 6.44 8.83
C ARG A 77 -8.30 5.70 10.06
N ALA A 78 -7.69 4.57 10.40
CA ALA A 78 -8.10 3.78 11.56
C ALA A 78 -7.01 2.80 12.01
N TYR A 79 -7.27 2.07 13.09
CA TYR A 79 -6.38 1.04 13.60
C TYR A 79 -6.93 -0.36 13.34
N PHE A 80 -6.02 -1.32 13.17
CA PHE A 80 -6.34 -2.74 13.26
C PHE A 80 -6.58 -3.12 14.72
N GLY A 81 -7.67 -3.84 14.99
CA GLY A 81 -8.05 -4.27 16.33
C GLY A 81 -8.34 -5.76 16.37
N ILE A 82 -7.36 -6.56 16.78
CA ILE A 82 -7.53 -8.00 17.04
C ILE A 82 -8.16 -8.18 18.43
N PRO A 83 -9.19 -9.06 18.61
CA PRO A 83 -9.69 -10.05 17.65
C PRO A 83 -10.93 -9.62 16.85
N ARG A 84 -11.35 -8.36 16.93
CA ARG A 84 -12.52 -7.86 16.17
C ARG A 84 -12.28 -7.99 14.66
N ASP A 85 -11.08 -7.63 14.22
CA ASP A 85 -10.70 -7.64 12.81
C ASP A 85 -10.00 -8.96 12.46
N VAL A 86 -10.24 -9.45 11.26
CA VAL A 86 -9.36 -10.44 10.62
C VAL A 86 -8.48 -9.69 9.63
N VAL A 87 -7.17 -9.69 9.88
CA VAL A 87 -6.18 -9.00 9.04
C VAL A 87 -5.18 -10.02 8.54
N LEU A 88 -5.20 -10.28 7.24
CA LEU A 88 -4.26 -11.19 6.59
C LEU A 88 -3.35 -10.41 5.66
N LEU A 89 -2.08 -10.81 5.62
CA LEU A 89 -1.10 -10.35 4.65
C LEU A 89 -0.40 -11.58 4.09
N ASP A 90 -0.50 -11.75 2.78
CA ASP A 90 -0.01 -12.92 2.05
C ASP A 90 -0.61 -14.26 2.53
N GLY A 91 -1.90 -14.24 2.86
CA GLY A 91 -2.65 -15.41 3.34
C GLY A 91 -2.35 -15.80 4.80
N GLN A 92 -1.46 -15.09 5.49
CA GLN A 92 -1.11 -15.31 6.89
C GLN A 92 -1.62 -14.17 7.77
N ALA A 93 -1.73 -14.38 9.08
CA ALA A 93 -2.04 -13.32 10.02
C ALA A 93 -1.02 -12.17 9.87
N ALA A 94 -1.52 -10.94 9.68
CA ALA A 94 -0.67 -9.80 9.41
C ALA A 94 0.24 -9.51 10.62
N PRO A 95 1.56 -9.40 10.43
CA PRO A 95 2.53 -9.27 11.53
C PRO A 95 2.43 -7.93 12.25
N GLY A 96 2.82 -7.91 13.53
CA GLY A 96 2.99 -6.66 14.29
C GLY A 96 1.70 -6.00 14.76
N ILE A 97 0.56 -6.69 14.71
CA ILE A 97 -0.72 -6.21 15.24
C ILE A 97 -0.96 -6.85 16.62
N PRO A 98 -0.83 -6.09 17.72
CA PRO A 98 -1.08 -6.63 19.06
C PRO A 98 -2.59 -6.83 19.31
N PRO A 99 -2.99 -7.81 20.13
CA PRO A 99 -4.37 -7.94 20.59
C PRO A 99 -4.74 -6.83 21.59
N GLY A 100 -6.04 -6.56 21.71
CA GLY A 100 -6.58 -5.61 22.70
C GLY A 100 -6.91 -4.25 22.09
N VAL A 101 -6.46 -3.17 22.74
CA VAL A 101 -6.75 -1.80 22.28
C VAL A 101 -6.06 -1.57 20.94
N ALA A 102 -6.87 -1.25 19.92
CA ALA A 102 -6.38 -1.00 18.57
C ALA A 102 -5.45 0.24 18.57
N GLY A 103 -4.19 0.04 18.18
CA GLY A 103 -3.16 1.10 18.23
C GLY A 103 -2.19 1.16 17.05
N VAL A 104 -2.30 0.24 16.08
CA VAL A 104 -1.46 0.22 14.89
C VAL A 104 -2.30 0.28 13.61
N ALA A 105 -1.89 1.13 12.68
CA ALA A 105 -2.58 1.36 11.41
C ALA A 105 -1.90 0.65 10.23
N SER A 106 -0.79 -0.05 10.47
CA SER A 106 -0.03 -0.71 9.43
C SER A 106 0.58 -2.02 9.93
N SER A 107 0.80 -2.93 8.99
CA SER A 107 1.51 -4.19 9.17
C SER A 107 2.52 -4.35 8.05
N LYS A 108 3.77 -4.69 8.38
CA LYS A 108 4.87 -4.81 7.42
C LYS A 108 5.32 -6.26 7.30
N LEU A 109 5.31 -6.77 6.08
CA LEU A 109 5.86 -8.06 5.72
C LEU A 109 7.17 -7.86 4.94
N LYS A 110 8.22 -8.57 5.37
CA LYS A 110 9.47 -8.72 4.62
C LYS A 110 9.45 -10.06 3.91
N LEU A 111 9.59 -10.05 2.59
CA LEU A 111 9.73 -11.26 1.80
C LEU A 111 11.20 -11.58 1.60
N LYS A 112 11.55 -12.86 1.73
CA LYS A 112 12.92 -13.36 1.47
C LYS A 112 13.15 -13.71 0.00
N ASP A 113 12.07 -13.92 -0.75
CA ASP A 113 12.06 -14.25 -2.18
C ASP A 113 10.75 -13.75 -2.84
N GLY A 114 10.52 -14.16 -4.09
CA GLY A 114 9.24 -13.91 -4.76
C GLY A 114 9.03 -12.49 -5.30
N VAL A 115 10.10 -11.73 -5.56
CA VAL A 115 10.00 -10.46 -6.29
C VAL A 115 9.21 -10.66 -7.60
N GLY A 116 8.29 -9.73 -7.88
CA GLY A 116 7.41 -9.75 -9.03
C GLY A 116 6.12 -10.56 -8.85
N ARG A 117 5.96 -11.31 -7.75
CA ARG A 117 4.72 -12.05 -7.49
C ARG A 117 3.65 -11.16 -6.88
N ALA A 118 2.40 -11.58 -7.01
CA ALA A 118 1.28 -10.95 -6.33
C ALA A 118 1.31 -11.22 -4.82
N VAL A 119 1.01 -10.20 -4.03
CA VAL A 119 0.83 -10.25 -2.57
C VAL A 119 -0.54 -9.67 -2.24
N VAL A 120 -1.26 -10.34 -1.34
CA VAL A 120 -2.66 -10.00 -1.02
C VAL A 120 -2.76 -9.49 0.41
N GLY A 121 -3.35 -8.33 0.59
CA GLY A 121 -3.83 -7.84 1.89
C GLY A 121 -5.34 -8.07 1.99
N GLU A 122 -5.79 -8.71 3.06
CA GLU A 122 -7.20 -8.92 3.34
C GLU A 122 -7.58 -8.34 4.70
N PHE A 123 -8.68 -7.60 4.73
CA PHE A 123 -9.24 -7.05 5.95
C PHE A 123 -10.71 -7.44 6.05
N ARG A 124 -11.14 -7.93 7.20
CA ARG A 124 -12.56 -8.16 7.51
C ARG A 124 -12.89 -7.61 8.90
N SER A 125 -14.00 -6.89 9.01
CA SER A 125 -14.54 -6.37 10.27
C SER A 125 -16.05 -6.26 10.18
N GLY A 126 -16.77 -7.18 10.84
CA GLY A 126 -18.22 -7.30 10.70
C GLY A 126 -18.62 -7.55 9.24
N VAL A 127 -19.38 -6.63 8.65
CA VAL A 127 -19.84 -6.69 7.24
C VAL A 127 -18.84 -6.11 6.24
N VAL A 128 -17.78 -5.43 6.72
CA VAL A 128 -16.74 -4.85 5.87
C VAL A 128 -15.74 -5.94 5.51
N ALA A 129 -15.47 -6.11 4.22
CA ALA A 129 -14.46 -7.01 3.71
C ALA A 129 -13.75 -6.35 2.51
N ASP A 130 -12.44 -6.20 2.62
CA ASP A 130 -11.61 -5.62 1.57
C ASP A 130 -10.46 -6.56 1.23
N ARG A 131 -10.10 -6.57 -0.06
CA ARG A 131 -8.99 -7.34 -0.60
C ARG A 131 -8.23 -6.48 -1.59
N ILE A 132 -6.94 -6.31 -1.34
CA ILE A 132 -6.03 -5.54 -2.20
C ILE A 132 -4.92 -6.46 -2.66
N VAL A 133 -4.64 -6.42 -3.96
CA VAL A 133 -3.55 -7.17 -4.58
C VAL A 133 -2.55 -6.18 -5.14
N GLY A 134 -1.28 -6.35 -4.77
CA GLY A 134 -0.16 -5.63 -5.34
C GLY A 134 0.96 -6.57 -5.73
N LEU A 135 1.96 -6.06 -6.44
CA LEU A 135 3.15 -6.83 -6.79
C LEU A 135 4.26 -6.59 -5.76
N ALA A 136 5.04 -7.62 -5.46
CA ALA A 136 6.23 -7.50 -4.63
C ALA A 136 7.39 -6.87 -5.42
N TRP A 137 7.71 -5.61 -5.17
CA TRP A 137 8.80 -4.91 -5.85
C TRP A 137 10.17 -5.07 -5.14
N PRO A 138 11.29 -5.05 -5.89
CA PRO A 138 12.62 -5.32 -5.33
C PRO A 138 13.08 -4.22 -4.37
N ALA A 139 13.27 -4.58 -3.09
CA ALA A 139 13.71 -3.64 -2.06
C ALA A 139 15.15 -3.15 -2.27
N LYS A 140 16.01 -3.99 -2.87
CA LYS A 140 17.41 -3.65 -3.21
C LYS A 140 17.50 -2.43 -4.15
N ASP A 141 16.48 -2.23 -4.97
CA ASP A 141 16.37 -1.15 -5.95
C ASP A 141 15.49 -0.02 -5.39
N ARG A 142 15.47 0.15 -4.05
CA ARG A 142 14.70 1.14 -3.28
C ARG A 142 13.17 1.10 -3.47
N HIS A 143 12.60 0.03 -4.04
CA HIS A 143 11.15 -0.09 -4.18
C HIS A 143 10.48 -0.64 -2.91
N VAL A 144 9.30 -0.13 -2.61
CA VAL A 144 8.42 -0.64 -1.54
C VAL A 144 6.99 -0.76 -2.06
N THR A 145 6.26 -1.75 -1.55
CA THR A 145 4.85 -1.97 -1.91
C THR A 145 3.94 -1.55 -0.77
N VAL A 146 2.89 -0.81 -1.08
CA VAL A 146 1.85 -0.42 -0.12
C VAL A 146 0.52 -0.94 -0.63
N LEU A 147 -0.16 -1.73 0.20
CA LEU A 147 -1.54 -2.12 0.02
C LEU A 147 -2.37 -1.22 0.93
N GLU A 148 -3.10 -0.26 0.36
CA GLU A 148 -3.80 0.79 1.11
C GLU A 148 -5.31 0.57 1.10
N LEU A 149 -5.87 0.25 2.28
CA LEU A 149 -7.31 0.11 2.44
C LEU A 149 -8.06 1.41 2.11
N PRO A 150 -9.26 1.30 1.49
CA PRO A 150 -10.11 2.45 1.27
C PRO A 150 -10.53 3.12 2.59
N GLU A 151 -10.96 4.36 2.45
CA GLU A 151 -11.63 5.11 3.52
C GLU A 151 -13.01 4.51 3.86
#